data_AF-A0A6P8HRX5-F1
#
_entry.id   AF-A0A6P8HRX5-F1
#
_cell.length_a   1.000
_cell.length_b   1.000
_cell.length_c   1.000
_cell.angle_alpha   90.00
_cell.angle_beta   90.00
_cell.angle_gamma   90.00
#
_symmetry.space_group_name_H-M   'P 1'
#
loop_
_entity.id
_entity.type
_entity.pdbx_description
1 polymer ?
#
loop_
_entity_poly.entity_id
_entity_poly.type
_entity_poly.pdbx_seq_one_letter_code
_entity_poly.pdbx_strand_id
1 'polypeptide(L)'
;MYFRFLLVTWVAIVLVLSEGQEVSECKDLFRSCHVYPKRVYCLNENYRPFMEKYCAKYCGFCDCHQWIYGCCRDGKTNADGPREQGCAVKLCYDVFVDGCPESKKNGTCSSPETLALMKERCPYSCGFCKHFAPSKSECLNSRYGCCWDGDFAVGPDQKGCRPCVDTYPHACKEFAVPGSCSNSGAYYTRTFLEKNCPKSCGVCPVSGCYDRAGEAKCVQWLIKGYCKNSIWKPYMMDSCAKTCDLCEEEGMIA
;
A
#
# COMPACT_ATOMS: atom_id res chain seq x y z
N MET A 1 33.39 2.49 71.98
CA MET A 1 32.21 1.72 71.51
C MET A 1 31.61 2.49 70.35
N TYR A 2 32.06 2.16 69.14
CA TYR A 2 31.53 2.67 67.88
C TYR A 2 30.11 2.15 67.71
N PHE A 3 29.09 3.00 67.56
CA PHE A 3 27.88 2.71 66.79
C PHE A 3 26.96 3.94 66.81
N ARG A 4 26.38 4.27 65.63
CA ARG A 4 25.44 5.39 65.34
C ARG A 4 26.16 6.73 65.21
N PHE A 5 26.24 7.40 64.07
CA PHE A 5 25.17 7.77 63.15
C PHE A 5 25.75 7.92 61.72
N LEU A 6 25.63 6.89 60.88
CA LEU A 6 25.81 6.99 59.43
C LEU A 6 24.45 6.77 58.76
N LEU A 7 23.48 7.65 59.02
CA LEU A 7 22.09 7.44 58.60
C LEU A 7 21.34 8.74 58.23
N VAL A 8 22.04 9.79 57.77
CA VAL A 8 21.36 11.08 57.43
C VAL A 8 21.70 11.62 56.04
N THR A 9 22.49 10.94 55.20
CA THR A 9 22.82 11.45 53.85
C THR A 9 22.54 10.46 52.71
N TRP A 10 21.65 9.49 52.92
CA TRP A 10 21.17 8.58 51.87
C TRP A 10 19.68 8.77 51.52
N VAL A 11 18.97 9.68 52.19
CA VAL A 11 17.54 9.91 51.95
C VAL A 11 17.29 10.99 50.88
N ALA A 12 18.32 11.72 50.43
CA ALA A 12 18.15 12.79 49.44
C ALA A 12 18.50 12.41 47.99
N ILE A 13 19.04 11.20 47.72
CA ILE A 13 19.51 10.78 46.38
C ILE A 13 18.66 9.63 45.80
N VAL A 14 17.50 9.33 46.37
CA VAL A 14 16.51 8.39 45.80
C VAL A 14 15.18 9.10 45.48
N LEU A 15 15.25 10.39 45.14
CA LEU A 15 14.18 11.12 44.43
C LEU A 15 14.48 11.20 42.92
N VAL A 16 15.08 10.14 42.37
CA VAL A 16 15.17 9.93 40.91
C VAL A 16 14.42 8.63 40.61
N LEU A 17 13.09 8.65 40.75
CA LEU A 17 12.24 7.57 40.25
C LEU A 17 10.98 8.16 39.60
N SER A 18 10.98 8.08 38.28
CA SER A 18 9.84 8.08 37.36
C SER A 18 8.90 9.28 37.43
N GLU A 19 9.26 10.38 36.77
CA GLU A 19 8.28 10.99 35.86
C GLU A 19 7.99 9.96 34.77
N GLY A 20 6.99 9.11 35.01
CA GLY A 20 6.39 8.31 33.97
C GLY A 20 5.93 9.28 32.89
N GLN A 21 6.57 9.23 31.73
CA GLN A 21 6.13 9.94 30.55
C GLN A 21 4.72 9.43 30.24
N GLU A 22 3.70 10.19 30.64
CA GLU A 22 2.30 9.89 30.35
C GLU A 22 2.18 9.93 28.82
N VAL A 23 2.21 8.77 28.18
CA VAL A 23 2.00 8.66 26.74
C VAL A 23 0.61 9.21 26.48
N SER A 24 0.53 10.43 25.94
CA SER A 24 -0.74 11.10 25.69
C SER A 24 -1.56 10.26 24.71
N GLU A 25 -2.55 9.53 25.23
CA GLU A 25 -3.39 8.65 24.43
C GLU A 25 -4.11 9.47 23.36
N CYS A 26 -4.00 9.04 22.10
CA CYS A 26 -4.68 9.72 21.01
C CYS A 26 -6.20 9.55 21.14
N LYS A 27 -6.90 10.66 21.36
CA LYS A 27 -8.34 10.70 21.65
C LYS A 27 -9.04 11.78 20.85
N ASP A 28 -10.33 11.57 20.59
CA ASP A 28 -11.19 12.63 20.08
C ASP A 28 -11.50 13.61 21.22
N LEU A 29 -11.21 14.89 20.99
CA LEU A 29 -11.58 15.96 21.93
C LEU A 29 -13.05 16.33 21.78
N PHE A 30 -13.63 16.13 20.59
CA PHE A 30 -15.05 16.31 20.33
C PHE A 30 -15.81 14.98 20.50
N ARG A 31 -16.82 14.96 21.38
CA ARG A 31 -17.67 13.77 21.57
C ARG A 31 -18.53 13.43 20.33
N SER A 32 -18.79 14.42 19.48
CA SER A 32 -19.72 14.29 18.35
C SER A 32 -19.02 14.23 16.99
N CYS A 33 -17.82 13.64 16.92
CA CYS A 33 -17.10 13.49 15.64
C CYS A 33 -17.90 12.70 14.59
N HIS A 34 -18.81 11.82 15.01
CA HIS A 34 -19.70 11.07 14.12
C HIS A 34 -20.67 11.93 13.30
N VAL A 35 -20.89 13.20 13.69
CA VAL A 35 -21.71 14.17 12.92
C VAL A 35 -21.01 14.61 11.64
N TYR A 36 -19.68 14.48 11.57
CA TYR A 36 -18.87 14.85 10.41
C TYR A 36 -18.61 13.62 9.54
N PRO A 37 -19.21 13.48 8.35
CA PRO A 37 -18.96 12.33 7.48
C PRO A 37 -17.47 12.24 7.11
N LYS A 38 -16.82 11.10 7.41
CA LYS A 38 -15.38 10.91 7.18
C LYS A 38 -14.93 11.28 5.77
N ARG A 39 -15.72 10.89 4.76
CA ARG A 39 -15.40 11.15 3.34
C ARG A 39 -15.32 12.64 2.98
N VAL A 40 -16.00 13.50 3.74
CA VAL A 40 -16.05 14.95 3.47
C VAL A 40 -15.06 15.70 4.35
N TYR A 41 -14.95 15.34 5.63
CA TYR A 41 -14.17 16.11 6.60
C TYR A 41 -12.78 15.55 6.85
N CYS A 42 -12.61 14.23 6.96
CA CYS A 42 -11.30 13.63 7.20
C CYS A 42 -10.42 13.61 5.94
N LEU A 43 -11.01 13.67 4.74
CA LEU A 43 -10.26 13.62 3.48
C LEU A 43 -10.01 15.01 2.87
N ASN A 44 -10.60 16.07 3.42
CA ASN A 44 -10.50 17.41 2.86
C ASN A 44 -9.42 18.21 3.59
N GLU A 45 -8.45 18.73 2.84
CA GLU A 45 -7.31 19.48 3.37
C GLU A 45 -7.72 20.72 4.18
N ASN A 46 -8.81 21.40 3.81
CA ASN A 46 -9.29 22.58 4.54
C ASN A 46 -9.78 22.24 5.95
N TYR A 47 -10.35 21.05 6.13
CA TYR A 47 -10.86 20.59 7.43
C TYR A 47 -9.86 19.72 8.18
N ARG A 48 -8.77 19.29 7.52
CA ARG A 48 -7.73 18.43 8.11
C ARG A 48 -7.18 18.99 9.43
N PRO A 49 -6.78 20.27 9.58
CA PRO A 49 -6.27 20.78 10.85
C PRO A 49 -7.29 20.69 12.00
N PHE A 50 -8.57 20.93 11.70
CA PHE A 50 -9.65 20.80 12.68
C PHE A 50 -9.86 19.33 13.07
N MET A 51 -9.94 18.45 12.07
CA MET A 51 -10.20 17.04 12.30
C MET A 51 -9.00 16.33 12.98
N GLU A 52 -7.76 16.69 12.65
CA GLU A 52 -6.53 16.24 13.34
C GLU A 52 -6.48 16.70 14.80
N LYS A 53 -6.99 17.88 15.11
CA LYS A 53 -6.99 18.39 16.48
C LYS A 53 -8.11 17.82 17.33
N TYR A 54 -9.34 17.77 16.80
CA TYR A 54 -10.53 17.48 17.61
C TYR A 54 -11.10 16.09 17.40
N CYS A 55 -10.80 15.45 16.26
CA CYS A 55 -11.38 14.18 15.84
C CYS A 55 -10.31 13.21 15.29
N ALA A 56 -9.09 13.27 15.84
CA ALA A 56 -7.94 12.50 15.37
C ALA A 56 -8.22 10.99 15.34
N LYS A 57 -8.85 10.48 16.40
CA LYS A 57 -9.18 9.07 16.57
C LYS A 57 -10.31 8.66 15.62
N TYR A 58 -11.33 9.48 15.48
CA TYR A 58 -12.41 9.26 14.52
C TYR A 58 -11.90 9.23 13.07
N CYS A 59 -11.03 10.17 12.69
CA CYS A 59 -10.48 10.23 11.33
C CYS A 59 -9.33 9.25 11.07
N GLY A 60 -8.79 8.62 12.10
CA GLY A 60 -7.64 7.71 11.97
C GLY A 60 -6.31 8.45 11.74
N PHE A 61 -6.20 9.68 12.23
CA PHE A 61 -4.97 10.48 12.19
C PHE A 61 -4.01 10.18 13.36
N CYS A 62 -4.48 9.43 14.36
CA CYS A 62 -3.64 8.98 15.43
C CYS A 62 -2.48 8.14 14.91
N ASP A 63 -1.27 8.44 15.39
CA ASP A 63 -0.14 7.52 15.28
C ASP A 63 -0.46 6.24 16.05
N CYS A 64 -0.33 5.11 15.37
CA CYS A 64 -0.60 3.80 15.95
C CYS A 64 0.34 3.43 17.10
N HIS A 65 1.51 4.05 17.20
CA HIS A 65 2.43 3.83 18.31
C HIS A 65 1.93 4.44 19.65
N GLN A 66 0.99 5.38 19.58
CA GLN A 66 0.34 5.99 20.74
C GLN A 66 -1.03 5.35 21.05
N TRP A 67 -1.40 4.32 20.28
CA TRP A 67 -2.68 3.64 20.38
C TRP A 67 -2.60 2.49 21.39
N ILE A 68 -3.65 2.29 22.20
CA ILE A 68 -3.67 1.28 23.27
C ILE A 68 -3.39 -0.15 22.79
N TYR A 69 -3.77 -0.46 21.54
CA TYR A 69 -3.54 -1.77 20.93
C TYR A 69 -2.39 -1.78 19.92
N GLY A 70 -1.69 -0.65 19.77
CA GLY A 70 -0.57 -0.49 18.87
C GLY A 70 -0.95 -0.50 17.39
N CYS A 71 0.08 -0.73 16.57
CA CYS A 71 -0.01 -0.82 15.13
C CYS A 71 -0.36 -2.24 14.67
N CYS A 72 -1.08 -2.32 13.57
CA CYS A 72 -1.08 -3.49 12.71
C CYS A 72 0.34 -3.71 12.15
N ARG A 73 0.60 -4.90 11.63
CA ARG A 73 1.82 -5.28 10.87
C ARG A 73 2.29 -4.36 9.73
N ASP A 74 1.51 -3.38 9.31
CA ASP A 74 1.94 -2.35 8.36
C ASP A 74 2.72 -1.19 9.04
N GLY A 75 2.73 -1.16 10.37
CA GLY A 75 3.37 -0.12 11.18
C GLY A 75 2.71 1.24 11.09
N LYS A 76 1.49 1.31 10.52
CA LYS A 76 0.79 2.58 10.24
C LYS A 76 -0.68 2.54 10.65
N THR A 77 -1.34 1.39 10.49
CA THR A 77 -2.76 1.26 10.76
C THR A 77 -3.00 0.91 12.22
N ASN A 78 -3.93 1.59 12.89
CA ASN A 78 -4.31 1.29 14.28
C ASN A 78 -5.03 -0.07 14.38
N ALA A 79 -4.64 -0.91 15.34
CA ALA A 79 -5.39 -2.12 15.67
C ALA A 79 -6.69 -1.77 16.43
N ASP A 80 -7.79 -2.47 16.15
CA ASP A 80 -9.07 -2.22 16.86
C ASP A 80 -9.08 -2.83 18.27
N GLY A 81 -8.20 -3.81 18.52
CA GLY A 81 -8.13 -4.59 19.75
C GLY A 81 -6.79 -5.33 19.89
N PRO A 82 -6.58 -6.03 21.02
CA PRO A 82 -5.36 -6.79 21.25
C PRO A 82 -5.17 -7.89 20.20
N ARG A 83 -3.92 -8.31 19.96
CA ARG A 83 -3.57 -9.36 18.98
C ARG A 83 -4.02 -9.02 17.54
N GLU A 84 -3.78 -7.78 17.11
CA GLU A 84 -4.10 -7.30 15.75
C GLU A 84 -5.59 -7.40 15.37
N GLN A 85 -6.50 -7.35 16.35
CA GLN A 85 -7.93 -7.41 16.06
C GLN A 85 -8.33 -6.29 15.07
N GLY A 86 -9.12 -6.65 14.06
CA GLY A 86 -9.55 -5.73 13.00
C GLY A 86 -8.51 -5.42 11.92
N CYS A 87 -7.23 -5.74 12.12
CA CYS A 87 -6.17 -5.48 11.14
C CYS A 87 -6.38 -6.25 9.83
N ALA A 88 -6.82 -7.51 9.90
CA ALA A 88 -7.10 -8.35 8.73
C ALA A 88 -8.10 -7.72 7.76
N VAL A 89 -9.17 -7.12 8.29
CA VAL A 89 -10.19 -6.43 7.49
C VAL A 89 -9.63 -5.13 6.91
N LYS A 90 -8.93 -4.32 7.72
CA LYS A 90 -8.39 -3.02 7.29
C LYS A 90 -7.30 -3.14 6.22
N LEU A 91 -6.37 -4.07 6.40
CA LEU A 91 -5.25 -4.32 5.50
C LEU A 91 -5.57 -5.37 4.41
N CYS A 92 -6.80 -5.86 4.43
CA CYS A 92 -7.38 -6.83 3.52
C CYS A 92 -6.48 -8.05 3.27
N TYR A 93 -6.37 -8.90 4.27
CA TYR A 93 -5.62 -10.16 4.23
C TYR A 93 -6.34 -11.25 5.03
N ASP A 94 -6.01 -12.50 4.76
CA ASP A 94 -6.54 -13.63 5.53
C ASP A 94 -5.58 -13.94 6.68
N VAL A 95 -6.13 -14.07 7.89
CA VAL A 95 -5.37 -14.50 9.08
C VAL A 95 -4.85 -15.93 8.87
N PHE A 96 -5.64 -16.78 8.20
CA PHE A 96 -5.31 -18.17 7.89
C PHE A 96 -5.28 -18.40 6.38
N VAL A 97 -4.17 -18.06 5.74
CA VAL A 97 -3.99 -18.09 4.27
C VAL A 97 -4.36 -19.45 3.67
N ASP A 98 -3.97 -20.56 4.30
CA ASP A 98 -4.20 -21.91 3.75
C ASP A 98 -5.64 -22.41 3.94
N GLY A 99 -6.29 -22.05 5.05
CA GLY A 99 -7.62 -22.58 5.40
C GLY A 99 -8.79 -21.79 4.82
N CYS A 100 -8.61 -20.50 4.50
CA CYS A 100 -9.66 -19.65 3.99
C CYS A 100 -10.17 -20.02 2.58
N PRO A 101 -9.33 -20.45 1.62
CA PRO A 101 -9.79 -20.92 0.32
C PRO A 101 -10.70 -22.15 0.39
N GLU A 102 -10.40 -23.09 1.29
CA GLU A 102 -11.24 -24.27 1.52
C GLU A 102 -12.56 -23.90 2.21
N SER A 103 -12.47 -23.06 3.24
CA SER A 103 -13.64 -22.51 3.95
C SER A 103 -14.62 -21.84 2.98
N LYS A 104 -14.09 -21.04 2.03
CA LYS A 104 -14.88 -20.43 0.95
C LYS A 104 -15.59 -21.46 0.09
N LYS A 105 -14.90 -22.52 -0.35
CA LYS A 105 -15.49 -23.60 -1.17
C LYS A 105 -16.60 -24.34 -0.41
N ASN A 106 -16.44 -24.50 0.91
CA ASN A 106 -17.40 -25.17 1.77
C ASN A 106 -18.59 -24.27 2.18
N GLY A 107 -18.67 -23.04 1.66
CA GLY A 107 -19.80 -22.14 1.89
C GLY A 107 -19.81 -21.41 3.25
N THR A 108 -18.73 -21.50 4.04
CA THR A 108 -18.67 -20.86 5.37
C THR A 108 -18.67 -19.34 5.28
N CYS A 109 -18.23 -18.76 4.17
CA CYS A 109 -18.33 -17.30 3.95
C CYS A 109 -19.79 -16.80 3.93
N SER A 110 -20.78 -17.68 3.73
CA SER A 110 -22.19 -17.28 3.63
C SER A 110 -23.06 -17.80 4.77
N SER A 111 -22.54 -18.68 5.63
CA SER A 111 -23.30 -19.24 6.76
C SER A 111 -23.47 -18.19 7.87
N PRO A 112 -24.69 -17.93 8.36
CA PRO A 112 -24.93 -16.98 9.45
C PRO A 112 -24.11 -17.28 10.72
N GLU A 113 -23.91 -18.56 11.02
CA GLU A 113 -23.18 -19.03 12.21
C GLU A 113 -21.68 -18.71 12.12
N THR A 114 -21.12 -18.76 10.92
CA THR A 114 -19.67 -18.58 10.68
C THR A 114 -19.32 -17.21 10.12
N LEU A 115 -20.30 -16.40 9.72
CA LEU A 115 -20.11 -15.11 9.06
C LEU A 115 -19.24 -14.13 9.86
N ALA A 116 -19.47 -14.01 11.17
CA ALA A 116 -18.69 -13.11 12.01
C ALA A 116 -17.21 -13.53 12.06
N LEU A 117 -16.98 -14.83 12.20
CA LEU A 117 -15.64 -15.42 12.22
C LEU A 117 -14.92 -15.24 10.87
N MET A 118 -15.63 -15.50 9.77
CA MET A 118 -15.07 -15.38 8.42
C MET A 118 -14.77 -13.91 8.05
N LYS A 119 -15.57 -12.95 8.53
CA LYS A 119 -15.26 -11.52 8.40
C LYS A 119 -13.96 -11.14 9.11
N GLU A 120 -13.70 -11.70 10.28
CA GLU A 120 -12.47 -11.39 11.03
C GLU A 120 -11.25 -12.13 10.49
N ARG A 121 -11.41 -13.40 10.11
CA ARG A 121 -10.29 -14.30 9.80
C ARG A 121 -10.01 -14.51 8.32
N CYS A 122 -11.04 -14.44 7.48
CA CYS A 122 -10.95 -14.67 6.04
C CYS A 122 -11.51 -13.51 5.20
N PRO A 123 -11.27 -12.23 5.56
CA PRO A 123 -11.91 -11.12 4.86
C PRO A 123 -11.48 -11.01 3.39
N TYR A 124 -10.27 -11.43 3.04
CA TYR A 124 -9.80 -11.39 1.66
C TYR A 124 -10.45 -12.51 0.85
N SER A 125 -10.27 -13.76 1.26
CA SER A 125 -10.80 -14.92 0.52
C SER A 125 -12.32 -14.84 0.36
N CYS A 126 -13.05 -14.46 1.41
CA CYS A 126 -14.49 -14.31 1.37
C CYS A 126 -14.98 -13.01 0.69
N GLY A 127 -14.07 -12.09 0.33
CA GLY A 127 -14.41 -10.82 -0.33
C GLY A 127 -15.11 -9.80 0.58
N PHE A 128 -14.90 -9.89 1.89
CA PHE A 128 -15.42 -8.92 2.87
C PHE A 128 -14.59 -7.64 2.98
N CYS A 129 -13.39 -7.64 2.42
CA CYS A 129 -12.57 -6.45 2.28
C CYS A 129 -12.27 -6.19 0.80
N LYS A 130 -11.86 -4.97 0.51
CA LYS A 130 -11.20 -4.61 -0.74
C LYS A 130 -9.81 -4.12 -0.37
N HIS A 131 -8.81 -4.45 -1.18
CA HIS A 131 -7.50 -3.85 -1.00
C HIS A 131 -7.67 -2.33 -0.93
N PHE A 132 -7.00 -1.71 0.04
CA PHE A 132 -6.67 -0.31 -0.09
C PHE A 132 -5.90 -0.21 -1.40
N ALA A 133 -6.50 0.41 -2.42
CA ALA A 133 -5.70 0.87 -3.53
C ALA A 133 -4.62 1.75 -2.89
N PRO A 134 -3.32 1.46 -3.10
CA PRO A 134 -2.29 2.43 -2.76
C PRO A 134 -2.71 3.75 -3.38
N SER A 135 -2.37 4.87 -2.76
CA SER A 135 -2.72 6.22 -3.18
C SER A 135 -2.13 6.64 -4.54
N LYS A 136 -2.05 5.73 -5.53
CA LYS A 136 -1.93 6.09 -6.95
C LYS A 136 -2.96 7.15 -7.33
N SER A 137 -4.11 7.22 -6.64
CA SER A 137 -5.10 8.30 -6.81
C SER A 137 -4.53 9.72 -6.70
N GLU A 138 -3.48 9.94 -5.91
CA GLU A 138 -2.89 11.28 -5.74
C GLU A 138 -2.04 11.68 -6.95
N CYS A 139 -1.20 10.77 -7.45
CA CYS A 139 -0.36 11.03 -8.63
C CYS A 139 -1.11 10.87 -9.96
N LEU A 140 -2.27 10.21 -10.00
CA LEU A 140 -3.08 10.04 -11.23
C LEU A 140 -3.51 11.38 -11.85
N ASN A 141 -3.72 12.40 -11.03
CA ASN A 141 -4.07 13.75 -11.49
C ASN A 141 -2.86 14.69 -11.58
N SER A 142 -1.66 14.20 -11.24
CA SER A 142 -0.44 15.00 -11.37
C SER A 142 -0.08 15.19 -12.84
N ARG A 143 0.69 16.26 -13.14
CA ARG A 143 1.07 16.63 -14.52
C ARG A 143 1.75 15.48 -15.29
N TYR A 144 2.50 14.63 -14.60
CA TYR A 144 3.32 13.59 -15.21
C TYR A 144 2.91 12.17 -14.81
N GLY A 145 1.86 12.02 -14.01
CA GLY A 145 1.33 10.72 -13.58
C GLY A 145 2.15 10.05 -12.48
N CYS A 146 1.97 8.74 -12.36
CA CYS A 146 2.56 7.91 -11.33
C CYS A 146 3.73 7.07 -11.86
N CYS A 147 4.75 6.93 -11.02
CA CYS A 147 5.76 5.88 -11.11
C CYS A 147 5.15 4.50 -10.85
N TRP A 148 5.87 3.43 -11.20
CA TRP A 148 5.37 2.05 -11.04
C TRP A 148 5.08 1.68 -9.58
N ASP A 149 5.88 2.24 -8.67
CA ASP A 149 5.80 2.13 -7.20
C ASP A 149 4.71 3.04 -6.58
N GLY A 150 4.09 3.91 -7.39
CA GLY A 150 3.03 4.83 -6.96
C GLY A 150 3.52 6.21 -6.52
N ASP A 151 4.81 6.51 -6.65
CA ASP A 151 5.35 7.86 -6.40
C ASP A 151 5.01 8.82 -7.56
N PHE A 152 5.15 10.14 -7.32
CA PHE A 152 4.94 11.16 -8.34
C PHE A 152 6.09 11.16 -9.36
N ALA A 153 5.76 11.10 -10.65
CA ALA A 153 6.75 11.37 -11.69
C ALA A 153 7.13 12.85 -11.69
N VAL A 154 8.43 13.14 -11.75
CA VAL A 154 8.99 14.51 -11.74
C VAL A 154 8.90 15.14 -13.13
N GLY A 155 8.85 14.32 -14.19
CA GLY A 155 8.74 14.76 -15.57
C GLY A 155 8.11 13.70 -16.48
N PRO A 156 7.97 14.00 -17.78
CA PRO A 156 7.45 13.04 -18.76
C PRO A 156 8.34 11.79 -18.84
N ASP A 157 7.80 10.72 -19.43
CA ASP A 157 8.52 9.45 -19.66
C ASP A 157 9.11 8.82 -18.39
N GLN A 158 8.34 8.81 -17.29
CA GLN A 158 8.76 8.28 -15.99
C GLN A 158 10.03 8.96 -15.41
N LYS A 159 10.32 10.20 -15.82
CA LYS A 159 11.46 10.95 -15.30
C LYS A 159 11.32 11.17 -13.79
N GLY A 160 12.37 10.80 -13.06
CA GLY A 160 12.40 10.86 -11.59
C GLY A 160 11.85 9.61 -10.91
N CYS A 161 11.36 8.62 -11.67
CA CYS A 161 10.96 7.34 -11.13
C CYS A 161 12.15 6.41 -10.90
N ARG A 162 11.99 5.48 -9.96
CA ARG A 162 12.97 4.41 -9.73
C ARG A 162 13.01 3.45 -10.91
N PRO A 163 14.15 2.81 -11.21
CA PRO A 163 14.23 1.77 -12.23
C PRO A 163 13.20 0.66 -11.97
N CYS A 164 12.48 0.27 -13.02
CA CYS A 164 11.49 -0.80 -12.89
C CYS A 164 12.15 -2.17 -13.09
N VAL A 165 12.79 -2.64 -12.04
CA VAL A 165 13.50 -3.92 -12.01
C VAL A 165 13.21 -4.64 -10.70
N ASP A 166 13.31 -5.96 -10.72
CA ASP A 166 13.19 -6.75 -9.51
C ASP A 166 14.39 -6.49 -8.60
N THR A 167 14.13 -5.98 -7.40
CA THR A 167 15.16 -5.68 -6.40
C THR A 167 15.78 -6.97 -5.84
N TYR A 168 14.99 -8.04 -5.77
CA TYR A 168 15.42 -9.36 -5.31
C TYR A 168 15.08 -10.45 -6.35
N PRO A 169 15.81 -10.55 -7.48
CA PRO A 169 15.42 -11.39 -8.62
C PRO A 169 15.16 -12.85 -8.26
N HIS A 170 15.96 -13.44 -7.36
CA HIS A 170 15.77 -14.84 -6.93
C HIS A 170 14.44 -15.02 -6.18
N ALA A 171 14.17 -14.18 -5.17
CA ALA A 171 12.92 -14.23 -4.43
C ALA A 171 11.73 -13.89 -5.32
N CYS A 172 11.85 -12.91 -6.22
CA CYS A 172 10.79 -12.57 -7.17
C CYS A 172 10.45 -13.74 -8.08
N LYS A 173 11.45 -14.44 -8.63
CA LYS A 173 11.24 -15.62 -9.46
C LYS A 173 10.51 -16.75 -8.72
N GLU A 174 10.81 -16.94 -7.45
CA GLU A 174 10.22 -18.01 -6.63
C GLU A 174 8.80 -17.68 -6.17
N PHE A 175 8.57 -16.44 -5.73
CA PHE A 175 7.31 -16.07 -5.06
C PHE A 175 6.30 -15.36 -5.97
N ALA A 176 6.70 -14.78 -7.10
CA ALA A 176 5.79 -14.09 -8.05
C ALA A 176 5.00 -15.08 -8.93
N VAL A 177 4.30 -16.02 -8.30
CA VAL A 177 3.41 -16.99 -8.96
C VAL A 177 2.02 -16.40 -9.23
N PRO A 178 1.21 -16.97 -10.14
CA PRO A 178 -0.13 -16.45 -10.44
C PRO A 178 -0.97 -16.20 -9.17
N GLY A 179 -1.48 -14.97 -9.01
CA GLY A 179 -2.28 -14.55 -7.86
C GLY A 179 -1.49 -13.98 -6.67
N SER A 180 -0.17 -14.17 -6.58
CA SER A 180 0.63 -13.75 -5.42
C SER A 180 0.85 -12.22 -5.32
N CYS A 181 0.96 -11.53 -6.45
CA CYS A 181 1.42 -10.13 -6.51
C CYS A 181 0.44 -9.11 -5.91
N SER A 182 -0.79 -9.05 -6.41
CA SER A 182 -1.79 -8.05 -5.94
C SER A 182 -3.15 -8.65 -5.60
N ASN A 183 -3.32 -9.97 -5.80
CA ASN A 183 -4.57 -10.69 -5.57
C ASN A 183 -4.34 -11.84 -4.58
N SER A 184 -3.68 -11.53 -3.46
CA SER A 184 -3.36 -12.50 -2.42
C SER A 184 -3.82 -12.04 -1.04
N GLY A 185 -4.37 -13.00 -0.29
CA GLY A 185 -4.68 -12.87 1.13
C GLY A 185 -3.44 -12.99 2.01
N ALA A 186 -2.27 -13.34 1.45
CA ALA A 186 -1.01 -13.39 2.17
C ALA A 186 -0.32 -12.01 2.14
N TYR A 187 -0.54 -11.20 3.16
CA TYR A 187 -0.05 -9.81 3.14
C TYR A 187 1.48 -9.69 3.04
N TYR A 188 2.30 -10.51 3.70
CA TYR A 188 3.76 -10.31 3.64
C TYR A 188 4.28 -10.60 2.24
N THR A 189 3.84 -11.72 1.65
CA THR A 189 4.16 -12.08 0.27
C THR A 189 3.69 -11.01 -0.69
N ARG A 190 2.41 -10.60 -0.60
CA ARG A 190 1.83 -9.54 -1.44
C ARG A 190 2.64 -8.24 -1.35
N THR A 191 2.82 -7.71 -0.14
CA THR A 191 3.51 -6.43 0.07
C THR A 191 5.00 -6.49 -0.30
N PHE A 192 5.65 -7.64 -0.12
CA PHE A 192 7.01 -7.84 -0.61
C PHE A 192 7.07 -7.76 -2.14
N LEU A 193 6.18 -8.49 -2.82
CA LEU A 193 6.13 -8.55 -4.28
C LEU A 193 5.76 -7.19 -4.90
N GLU A 194 4.76 -6.49 -4.34
CA GLU A 194 4.35 -5.14 -4.77
C GLU A 194 5.50 -4.13 -4.74
N LYS A 195 6.36 -4.21 -3.71
CA LYS A 195 7.44 -3.25 -3.51
C LYS A 195 8.73 -3.61 -4.22
N ASN A 196 9.02 -4.90 -4.39
CA ASN A 196 10.35 -5.36 -4.78
C ASN A 196 10.39 -6.14 -6.09
N CYS A 197 9.23 -6.56 -6.61
CA CYS A 197 9.16 -7.44 -7.78
C CYS A 197 8.32 -6.87 -8.92
N PRO A 198 8.50 -5.60 -9.31
CA PRO A 198 7.60 -4.98 -10.28
C PRO A 198 7.72 -5.60 -11.68
N LYS A 199 8.86 -6.20 -12.04
CA LYS A 199 9.05 -6.85 -13.33
C LYS A 199 8.39 -8.23 -13.32
N SER A 200 8.71 -9.06 -12.32
CA SER A 200 8.10 -10.39 -12.18
C SER A 200 6.58 -10.33 -11.98
N CYS A 201 6.08 -9.28 -11.32
CA CYS A 201 4.64 -9.05 -11.16
C CYS A 201 3.97 -8.36 -12.34
N GLY A 202 4.70 -8.05 -13.43
CA GLY A 202 4.15 -7.38 -14.62
C GLY A 202 3.62 -5.97 -14.35
N VAL A 203 4.06 -5.33 -13.27
CA VAL A 203 3.71 -3.95 -12.90
C VAL A 203 4.52 -2.96 -13.74
N CYS A 204 5.72 -3.36 -14.18
CA CYS A 204 6.56 -2.48 -14.95
C CYS A 204 5.83 -1.98 -16.19
N PRO A 205 5.84 -0.66 -16.43
CA PRO A 205 5.50 -0.16 -17.75
C PRO A 205 6.42 -0.91 -18.72
N VAL A 206 5.85 -1.50 -19.75
CA VAL A 206 6.55 -2.43 -20.63
C VAL A 206 7.77 -1.71 -21.20
N SER A 207 8.96 -1.88 -20.61
CA SER A 207 10.19 -1.37 -21.19
C SER A 207 10.55 -2.35 -22.31
N GLY A 208 9.88 -2.15 -23.43
CA GLY A 208 9.87 -3.00 -24.61
C GLY A 208 9.12 -2.24 -25.69
N CYS A 209 9.21 -2.69 -26.93
CA CYS A 209 8.54 -2.02 -28.01
C CYS A 209 7.03 -2.35 -28.01
N TYR A 210 6.18 -1.35 -27.76
CA TYR A 210 4.72 -1.48 -27.78
C TYR A 210 4.06 -0.20 -28.30
N ASP A 211 2.78 -0.32 -28.67
CA ASP A 211 2.00 0.77 -29.26
C ASP A 211 1.30 1.60 -28.18
N ARG A 212 1.82 2.80 -27.90
CA ARG A 212 1.25 3.73 -26.91
C ARG A 212 -0.08 4.34 -27.36
N ALA A 213 -0.26 4.57 -28.66
CA ALA A 213 -1.49 5.16 -29.19
C ALA A 213 -2.68 4.18 -29.21
N GLY A 214 -2.46 2.91 -28.84
CA GLY A 214 -3.44 1.85 -28.88
C GLY A 214 -3.59 1.22 -30.27
N GLU A 215 -3.86 -0.08 -30.30
CA GLU A 215 -3.86 -0.92 -31.49
C GLU A 215 -4.71 -0.34 -32.65
N ALA A 216 -5.94 0.10 -32.38
CA ALA A 216 -6.83 0.62 -33.41
C ALA A 216 -6.27 1.86 -34.15
N LYS A 217 -5.57 2.76 -33.44
CA LYS A 217 -4.96 3.96 -34.06
C LYS A 217 -3.70 3.59 -34.82
N CYS A 218 -2.87 2.73 -34.25
CA CYS A 218 -1.63 2.32 -34.89
C CYS A 218 -1.88 1.53 -36.17
N VAL A 219 -2.88 0.63 -36.19
CA VAL A 219 -3.29 -0.08 -37.42
C VAL A 219 -3.78 0.90 -38.49
N GLN A 220 -4.57 1.91 -38.14
CA GLN A 220 -5.00 2.94 -39.10
C GLN A 220 -3.82 3.73 -39.67
N TRP A 221 -2.85 4.10 -38.83
CA TRP A 221 -1.67 4.86 -39.24
C TRP A 221 -0.68 4.03 -40.06
N LEU A 222 -0.59 2.71 -39.79
CA LEU A 222 0.11 1.75 -40.63
C LEU A 222 -0.48 1.73 -42.03
N ILE A 223 -1.81 1.58 -42.16
CA ILE A 223 -2.52 1.57 -43.45
C ILE A 223 -2.33 2.90 -44.20
N LYS A 224 -2.31 4.03 -43.48
CA LYS A 224 -2.02 5.36 -44.05
C LYS A 224 -0.55 5.58 -44.44
N GLY A 225 0.33 4.61 -44.18
CA GLY A 225 1.74 4.66 -44.55
C GLY A 225 2.60 5.53 -43.65
N TYR A 226 2.14 5.89 -42.45
CA TYR A 226 2.89 6.80 -41.57
C TYR A 226 4.18 6.18 -41.04
N CYS A 227 4.25 4.86 -40.90
CA CYS A 227 5.48 4.14 -40.51
C CYS A 227 6.64 4.32 -41.53
N LYS A 228 6.32 4.50 -42.82
CA LYS A 228 7.31 4.64 -43.91
C LYS A 228 7.60 6.09 -44.28
N ASN A 229 6.79 7.03 -43.78
CA ASN A 229 6.93 8.44 -44.06
C ASN A 229 8.01 9.06 -43.14
N SER A 230 9.02 9.71 -43.72
CA SER A 230 10.15 10.28 -42.97
C SER A 230 9.76 11.36 -41.96
N ILE A 231 8.66 12.09 -42.21
CA ILE A 231 8.13 13.13 -41.31
C ILE A 231 7.46 12.49 -40.10
N TRP A 232 6.71 11.41 -40.31
CA TRP A 232 5.95 10.73 -39.24
C TRP A 232 6.76 9.66 -38.52
N LYS A 233 7.87 9.19 -39.09
CA LYS A 233 8.71 8.13 -38.53
C LYS A 233 9.11 8.40 -37.07
N PRO A 234 9.58 9.59 -36.65
CA PRO A 234 9.91 9.83 -35.24
C PRO A 234 8.70 9.70 -34.30
N TYR A 235 7.54 10.19 -34.74
CA TYR A 235 6.29 10.07 -33.98
C TYR A 235 5.81 8.60 -33.92
N MET A 236 5.98 7.84 -35.00
CA MET A 236 5.67 6.41 -35.04
C MET A 236 6.61 5.56 -34.18
N MET A 237 7.89 5.91 -34.09
CA MET A 237 8.85 5.28 -33.17
C MET A 237 8.45 5.45 -31.70
N ASP A 238 7.77 6.54 -31.34
CA ASP A 238 7.30 6.76 -29.98
C ASP A 238 5.91 6.14 -29.73
N SER A 239 4.98 6.34 -30.68
CA SER A 239 3.56 6.05 -30.47
C SER A 239 3.11 4.67 -30.93
N CYS A 240 3.76 4.10 -31.95
CA CYS A 240 3.34 2.87 -32.62
C CYS A 240 4.53 2.00 -33.00
N ALA A 241 5.54 1.96 -32.13
CA ALA A 241 6.82 1.31 -32.40
C ALA A 241 6.64 -0.16 -32.80
N LYS A 242 5.70 -0.86 -32.16
CA LYS A 242 5.43 -2.28 -32.42
C LYS A 242 4.68 -2.51 -33.71
N THR A 243 3.62 -1.75 -33.96
CA THR A 243 2.85 -1.83 -35.22
C THR A 243 3.71 -1.44 -36.43
N CYS A 244 4.64 -0.49 -36.26
CA CYS A 244 5.53 -0.04 -37.32
C CYS A 244 6.82 -0.86 -37.45
N ASP A 245 7.00 -1.92 -36.64
CA ASP A 245 8.18 -2.78 -36.62
C ASP A 245 9.49 -1.99 -36.42
N LEU A 246 9.45 -1.02 -35.51
CA LEU A 246 10.56 -0.13 -35.14
C LEU A 246 11.19 -0.56 -33.82
N CYS A 247 10.95 -1.79 -33.41
CA CYS A 247 11.52 -2.41 -32.23
C CYS A 247 12.95 -2.85 -32.55
N GLU A 248 13.96 -2.23 -31.97
CA GLU A 248 15.31 -2.83 -31.97
C GLU A 248 15.34 -3.95 -30.91
N GLU A 249 15.72 -5.16 -31.34
CA GLU A 249 15.95 -6.28 -30.41
C GLU A 249 17.25 -6.04 -29.65
N GLU A 250 17.17 -5.64 -28.38
CA GLU A 250 18.27 -5.85 -27.44
C GLU A 250 17.79 -6.54 -26.16
N GLY A 251 18.36 -7.73 -25.94
CA GLY A 251 18.13 -8.56 -24.77
C GLY A 251 18.75 -9.96 -24.83
N MET A 252 19.63 -10.26 -25.81
CA MET A 252 20.57 -11.37 -25.73
C MET A 252 21.84 -10.87 -25.03
N ILE A 253 22.10 -11.36 -23.82
CA ILE A 253 23.46 -11.38 -23.29
C ILE A 253 24.06 -12.69 -23.80
N ALA A 254 25.11 -12.58 -24.60
CA ALA A 254 26.02 -13.67 -24.95
C ALA A 254 26.77 -14.16 -23.69
#